data_AF-A0A2T2SXU9-F1
#
_entry.id   AF-A0A2T2SXU9-F1
#
_cell.length_a   1.000
_cell.length_b   1.000
_cell.length_c   1.000
_cell.angle_alpha   90.00
_cell.angle_beta   90.00
_cell.angle_gamma   90.00
#
_symmetry.space_group_name_H-M   'P 1'
#
loop_
_entity.id
_entity.type
_entity.pdbx_description
1 polymer ?
#
loop_
_entity_poly.entity_id
_entity_poly.type
_entity_poly.pdbx_seq_one_letter_code
_entity_poly.pdbx_strand_id
1 'polypeptide(L)'
;MRPSEASRRFQLHVPDAAVAALLILLFVVAVSVLVARIATRAFVLTGLSKKTARFQARSIITGTGFTTDEADHIVNYPVRRRIALVLMLIGNAGLVTAVSTIILSFTSTGTAGEALQRGLILAVGLGVLAYLALS
;
A
#
# COMPACT_ATOMS: atom_id res chain seq x y z
N MET A 1 11.03 -44.52 21.48
CA MET A 1 10.72 -43.10 21.18
C MET A 1 9.86 -43.09 19.92
N ARG A 2 8.62 -42.60 19.97
CA ARG A 2 7.67 -42.70 18.85
C ARG A 2 7.96 -41.60 17.80
N PRO A 3 8.18 -41.93 16.51
CA PRO A 3 8.50 -40.96 15.47
C PRO A 3 7.37 -39.94 15.19
N SER A 4 6.17 -40.13 15.74
CA SER A 4 5.02 -39.23 15.59
C SER A 4 5.09 -37.94 16.41
N GLU A 5 5.98 -37.85 17.41
CA GLU A 5 6.10 -36.64 18.26
C GLU A 5 7.07 -35.60 17.73
N ALA A 6 8.01 -35.99 16.86
CA ALA A 6 8.97 -35.07 16.26
C ALA A 6 8.30 -34.10 15.27
N SER A 7 7.29 -34.56 14.52
CA SER A 7 6.55 -33.73 13.55
C SER A 7 5.61 -32.69 14.18
N ARG A 8 5.20 -32.87 15.46
CA ARG A 8 4.35 -31.90 16.16
C ARG A 8 5.12 -30.71 16.73
N ARG A 9 6.41 -30.88 17.03
CA ARG A 9 7.24 -29.80 17.62
C ARG A 9 7.78 -28.80 16.60
N PHE A 10 7.68 -29.09 15.31
CA PHE A 10 8.05 -28.19 14.21
C PHE A 10 6.83 -27.65 13.44
N GLN A 11 5.62 -27.75 14.01
CA GLN A 11 4.54 -26.84 13.64
C GLN A 11 4.86 -25.47 14.22
N LEU A 12 5.82 -24.77 13.58
CA LEU A 12 5.92 -23.33 13.70
C LEU A 12 4.50 -22.80 13.45
N HIS A 13 4.01 -21.91 14.30
CA HIS A 13 2.76 -21.19 14.05
C HIS A 13 2.98 -20.28 12.83
N VAL A 14 2.93 -20.87 11.64
CA VAL A 14 2.93 -20.14 10.38
C VAL A 14 1.63 -19.36 10.42
N PRO A 15 1.66 -18.01 10.36
CA PRO A 15 0.43 -17.24 10.32
C PRO A 15 -0.40 -17.77 9.16
N ASP A 16 -1.70 -17.95 9.40
CA ASP A 16 -2.63 -18.44 8.39
C ASP A 16 -2.36 -17.67 7.08
N ALA A 17 -2.23 -18.38 5.96
CA ALA A 17 -1.82 -17.77 4.68
C ALA A 17 -2.69 -16.56 4.31
N ALA A 18 -3.97 -16.59 4.73
CA ALA A 18 -4.90 -15.48 4.61
C ALA A 18 -4.51 -14.25 5.45
N VAL A 19 -4.11 -14.46 6.70
CA VAL A 19 -3.63 -13.39 7.59
C VAL A 19 -2.31 -12.82 7.06
N ALA A 20 -1.39 -13.67 6.58
CA ALA A 20 -0.19 -13.21 5.91
C ALA A 20 -0.51 -12.32 4.69
N ALA A 21 -1.50 -12.70 3.87
CA ALA A 21 -1.96 -11.88 2.75
C ALA A 21 -2.49 -10.50 3.21
N LEU A 22 -3.26 -10.43 4.31
CA LEU A 22 -3.68 -9.15 4.89
C LEU A 22 -2.52 -8.29 5.37
N LEU A 23 -1.52 -8.90 6.01
CA LEU A 23 -0.35 -8.15 6.47
C LEU A 23 0.45 -7.59 5.30
N ILE A 24 0.57 -8.32 4.19
CA ILE A 24 1.18 -7.83 2.96
C ILE A 24 0.35 -6.67 2.38
N LEU A 25 -0.98 -6.80 2.34
CA LEU A 25 -1.87 -5.72 1.90
C LEU A 25 -1.65 -4.43 2.71
N LEU A 26 -1.70 -4.54 4.04
CA LEU A 26 -1.50 -3.40 4.93
C LEU A 26 -0.10 -2.80 4.78
N PHE A 27 0.91 -3.64 4.60
CA PHE A 27 2.28 -3.21 4.32
C PHE A 27 2.37 -2.41 3.01
N VAL A 28 1.78 -2.91 1.92
CA VAL A 28 1.75 -2.22 0.63
C VAL A 28 1.07 -0.86 0.74
N VAL A 29 -0.06 -0.77 1.45
CA VAL A 29 -0.75 0.51 1.69
C VAL A 29 0.12 1.45 2.53
N ALA A 30 0.76 0.94 3.59
CA ALA A 30 1.66 1.73 4.42
C ALA A 30 2.84 2.32 3.64
N VAL A 31 3.49 1.49 2.82
CA VAL A 31 4.57 1.92 1.92
C VAL A 31 4.05 2.95 0.91
N SER A 32 2.87 2.75 0.33
CA SER A 32 2.28 3.71 -0.61
C SER A 32 2.06 5.09 0.02
N VAL A 33 1.56 5.13 1.26
CA VAL A 33 1.40 6.38 2.04
C VAL A 33 2.76 7.04 2.32
N LEU A 34 3.77 6.25 2.69
CA LEU A 34 5.13 6.75 2.95
C LEU A 34 5.75 7.33 1.68
N VAL A 35 5.68 6.62 0.56
CA VAL A 35 6.17 7.07 -0.76
C VAL A 35 5.48 8.37 -1.17
N ALA A 36 4.16 8.49 -0.99
CA ALA A 36 3.42 9.72 -1.26
C ALA A 36 3.95 10.91 -0.44
N ARG A 37 4.27 10.69 0.85
CA ARG A 37 4.82 11.72 1.75
C ARG A 37 6.23 12.13 1.32
N ILE A 38 7.09 11.18 0.98
CA ILE A 38 8.45 11.45 0.51
C ILE A 38 8.40 12.24 -0.80
N ALA A 39 7.57 11.81 -1.75
CA ALA A 39 7.46 12.50 -3.04
C ALA A 39 6.84 13.88 -2.94
N THR A 40 5.86 14.08 -2.03
CA THR A 40 5.36 15.42 -1.70
C THR A 40 6.50 16.34 -1.27
N ARG A 41 7.38 15.88 -0.36
CA ARG A 41 8.53 16.67 0.08
C ARG A 41 9.53 16.90 -1.06
N ALA A 42 9.80 15.88 -1.87
CA ALA A 42 10.68 16.01 -3.03
C ALA A 42 10.16 17.06 -4.03
N PHE A 43 8.87 17.04 -4.35
CA PHE A 43 8.23 18.05 -5.18
C PHE A 43 8.31 19.45 -4.57
N VAL A 44 8.10 19.60 -3.26
CA VAL A 44 8.29 20.89 -2.57
C VAL A 44 9.74 21.38 -2.70
N LEU A 45 10.73 20.51 -2.51
CA LEU A 45 12.14 20.87 -2.66
C LEU A 45 12.50 21.30 -4.08
N THR A 46 11.78 20.81 -5.09
CA THR A 46 11.94 21.28 -6.48
C THR A 46 11.23 22.61 -6.76
N GLY A 47 10.48 23.19 -5.81
CA GLY A 47 9.81 24.50 -5.95
C GLY A 47 8.29 24.46 -6.11
N LEU A 48 7.63 23.31 -5.91
CA LEU A 48 6.15 23.26 -5.91
C LEU A 48 5.58 23.71 -4.56
N SER A 49 4.41 24.35 -4.60
CA SER A 49 3.67 24.64 -3.36
C SER A 49 3.32 23.35 -2.63
N LYS A 50 3.30 23.36 -1.30
CA LYS A 50 2.96 22.18 -0.47
C LYS A 50 1.59 21.58 -0.84
N LYS A 51 0.60 22.43 -1.17
CA LYS A 51 -0.74 21.99 -1.56
C LYS A 51 -0.70 21.26 -2.91
N THR A 52 -0.07 21.87 -3.92
CA THR A 52 0.09 21.30 -5.26
C THR A 52 0.88 20.01 -5.23
N ALA A 53 2.03 19.99 -4.54
CA ALA A 53 2.88 18.80 -4.42
C ALA A 53 2.15 17.61 -3.78
N ARG A 54 1.34 17.87 -2.72
CA ARG A 54 0.56 16.81 -2.05
C ARG A 54 -0.55 16.27 -2.94
N PHE A 55 -1.24 17.15 -3.67
CA PHE A 55 -2.28 16.75 -4.61
C PHE A 55 -1.69 15.91 -5.75
N GLN A 56 -0.67 16.44 -6.43
CA GLN A 56 -0.02 15.75 -7.54
C GLN A 56 0.57 14.40 -7.12
N ALA A 57 1.32 14.32 -6.01
CA ALA A 57 1.89 13.04 -5.56
C ALA A 57 0.80 11.97 -5.33
N ARG A 58 -0.35 12.36 -4.77
CA ARG A 58 -1.49 11.46 -4.56
C ARG A 58 -2.13 11.06 -5.87
N SER A 59 -2.45 12.02 -6.72
CA SER A 59 -3.10 11.79 -8.02
C SER A 59 -2.29 10.89 -8.95
N ILE A 60 -0.95 10.98 -8.88
CA ILE A 60 -0.06 10.10 -9.65
C ILE A 60 -0.15 8.66 -9.13
N ILE A 61 -0.05 8.47 -7.80
CA ILE A 61 -0.11 7.14 -7.19
C ILE A 61 -1.48 6.48 -7.43
N THR A 62 -2.56 7.24 -7.33
CA THR A 62 -3.93 6.73 -7.53
C THR A 62 -4.32 6.59 -9.00
N GLY A 63 -3.50 7.09 -9.93
CA GLY A 63 -3.78 7.06 -11.37
C GLY A 63 -4.93 7.98 -11.80
N THR A 64 -5.36 8.92 -10.96
CA THR A 64 -6.46 9.85 -11.29
C THR A 64 -6.01 10.95 -12.25
N GLY A 65 -4.73 11.30 -12.23
CA GLY A 65 -4.18 12.40 -13.03
C GLY A 65 -4.57 13.80 -12.51
N PHE A 66 -4.28 14.80 -13.33
CA PHE A 66 -4.55 16.23 -13.10
C PHE A 66 -4.63 16.94 -14.46
N THR A 67 -4.97 18.23 -14.45
CA THR A 67 -5.12 19.04 -15.68
C THR A 67 -3.79 19.23 -16.42
N THR A 68 -3.87 19.57 -17.70
CA THR A 68 -2.69 19.84 -18.54
C THR A 68 -1.81 20.95 -17.96
N ASP A 69 -2.42 22.05 -17.50
CA ASP A 69 -1.71 23.17 -16.89
C ASP A 69 -0.95 22.76 -15.61
N GLU A 70 -1.53 21.86 -14.81
CA GLU A 70 -0.84 21.30 -13.64
C GLU A 70 0.29 20.34 -14.03
N ALA A 71 0.14 19.62 -15.14
CA ALA A 71 1.14 18.71 -15.65
C ALA A 71 2.39 19.43 -16.19
N ASP A 72 2.24 20.64 -16.73
CA ASP A 72 3.36 21.48 -17.16
C ASP A 72 4.36 21.76 -16.04
N HIS A 73 3.87 21.85 -14.79
CA HIS A 73 4.74 22.01 -13.64
C HIS A 73 5.57 20.75 -13.32
N ILE A 74 5.27 19.59 -13.91
CA ILE A 74 6.04 18.36 -13.74
C ILE A 74 6.88 18.07 -14.98
N VAL A 75 6.26 18.05 -16.17
CA VAL A 75 6.89 17.49 -17.39
C VAL A 75 8.03 18.36 -17.92
N ASN A 76 7.96 19.68 -17.69
CA ASN A 76 8.97 20.65 -18.11
C ASN A 76 10.21 20.67 -17.18
N TYR A 77 10.17 19.97 -16.06
CA TYR A 77 11.24 19.93 -15.07
C TYR A 77 11.79 18.50 -14.95
N PRO A 78 13.02 18.21 -15.46
CA PRO A 78 13.54 16.85 -15.55
C PRO A 78 13.52 16.05 -14.24
N VAL A 79 13.80 16.71 -13.11
CA VAL A 79 13.78 16.09 -11.78
C VAL A 79 12.37 15.70 -11.36
N ARG A 80 11.39 16.61 -11.53
CA ARG A 80 9.98 16.35 -11.18
C ARG A 80 9.41 15.24 -12.05
N ARG A 81 9.74 15.24 -13.35
CA ARG A 81 9.36 14.16 -14.28
C ARG A 81 9.87 12.79 -13.81
N ARG A 82 11.12 12.70 -13.36
CA ARG A 82 11.67 11.44 -12.85
C ARG A 82 10.96 10.94 -11.59
N ILE A 83 10.64 11.85 -10.66
CA ILE A 83 9.84 11.53 -9.46
C ILE A 83 8.46 11.00 -9.88
N ALA A 84 7.78 11.70 -10.78
CA ALA A 84 6.46 11.32 -11.26
C ALA A 84 6.45 9.94 -11.92
N LEU A 85 7.43 9.62 -12.77
CA LEU A 85 7.53 8.30 -13.41
C LEU A 85 7.69 7.16 -12.39
N VAL A 86 8.49 7.38 -11.33
CA VAL A 86 8.64 6.39 -10.25
C VAL A 86 7.33 6.20 -9.50
N LEU A 87 6.60 7.30 -9.22
CA LEU A 87 5.30 7.22 -8.55
C LEU A 87 4.26 6.46 -9.37
N MET A 88 4.23 6.64 -10.70
CA MET A 88 3.32 5.90 -11.59
C MET A 88 3.59 4.40 -11.52
N LEU A 89 4.87 4.00 -11.53
CA LEU A 89 5.25 2.60 -11.43
C LEU A 89 4.85 2.00 -10.06
N ILE A 90 5.17 2.70 -8.97
CA ILE A 90 4.85 2.25 -7.61
C ILE A 90 3.33 2.17 -7.41
N GLY A 91 2.57 3.17 -7.88
CA GLY A 91 1.11 3.18 -7.76
C GLY A 91 0.47 1.96 -8.41
N ASN A 92 0.84 1.66 -9.65
CA ASN A 92 0.32 0.50 -10.38
C ASN A 92 0.76 -0.83 -9.76
N ALA A 93 2.04 -0.98 -9.40
CA ALA A 93 2.55 -2.20 -8.76
C ALA A 93 1.89 -2.44 -7.38
N GLY A 94 1.70 -1.38 -6.61
CA GLY A 94 1.01 -1.40 -5.33
C GLY A 94 -0.45 -1.80 -5.47
N LEU A 95 -1.17 -1.25 -6.45
CA LEU A 95 -2.57 -1.59 -6.72
C LEU A 95 -2.74 -3.07 -7.08
N VAL A 96 -1.92 -3.60 -7.99
CA VAL A 96 -1.97 -5.02 -8.38
C VAL A 96 -1.71 -5.91 -7.16
N THR A 97 -0.68 -5.61 -6.38
CA THR A 97 -0.35 -6.39 -5.17
C THR A 97 -1.47 -6.32 -4.13
N ALA A 98 -2.07 -5.15 -3.94
CA ALA A 98 -3.19 -4.95 -3.02
C ALA A 98 -4.42 -5.78 -3.43
N VAL A 99 -4.79 -5.75 -4.71
CA VAL A 99 -5.93 -6.54 -5.21
C VAL A 99 -5.65 -8.04 -5.06
N SER A 100 -4.45 -8.51 -5.43
CA SER A 100 -4.09 -9.93 -5.29
C SER A 100 -4.13 -10.41 -3.84
N THR A 101 -3.65 -9.60 -2.91
CA THR A 101 -3.60 -9.97 -1.48
C THR A 101 -4.98 -9.93 -0.81
N ILE A 102 -5.87 -9.01 -1.22
CA ILE A 102 -7.28 -9.03 -0.81
C ILE A 102 -7.93 -10.35 -1.26
N ILE A 103 -7.82 -10.70 -2.55
CA ILE A 103 -8.42 -11.93 -3.08
C ILE A 103 -7.89 -13.15 -2.30
N LEU A 104 -6.57 -13.26 -2.14
CA LEU A 104 -5.95 -14.37 -1.42
C LEU A 104 -6.43 -14.48 0.05
N SER A 105 -6.63 -13.36 0.73
CA SER A 105 -7.10 -13.34 2.11
C SER A 105 -8.54 -13.83 2.29
N PHE A 106 -9.40 -13.63 1.29
CA PHE A 106 -10.84 -13.90 1.42
C PHE A 106 -11.31 -15.13 0.64
N THR A 107 -10.51 -15.64 -0.31
CA THR A 107 -10.81 -16.90 -1.02
C THR A 107 -10.39 -18.15 -0.22
N SER A 108 -9.52 -18.00 0.78
CA SER A 108 -9.15 -19.11 1.68
C SER A 108 -10.36 -19.67 2.43
N THR A 109 -10.53 -21.00 2.44
CA THR A 109 -11.56 -21.71 3.19
C THR A 109 -11.40 -21.46 4.68
N GLY A 110 -12.44 -21.01 5.38
CA GLY A 110 -12.39 -20.68 6.79
C GLY A 110 -13.77 -20.57 7.41
N THR A 111 -13.83 -20.59 8.75
CA THR A 111 -15.10 -20.41 9.48
C THR A 111 -15.61 -18.96 9.39
N ALA A 112 -16.90 -18.73 9.65
CA ALA A 112 -17.45 -17.37 9.72
C ALA A 112 -16.73 -16.49 10.75
N GLY A 113 -16.25 -17.08 11.85
CA GLY A 113 -15.46 -16.39 12.86
C GLY A 113 -14.10 -15.89 12.34
N GLU A 114 -13.40 -16.72 11.56
CA GLU A 114 -12.13 -16.31 10.93
C GLU A 114 -12.33 -15.19 9.89
N ALA A 115 -13.40 -15.26 9.11
CA ALA A 115 -13.74 -14.20 8.15
C ALA A 115 -14.01 -12.87 8.87
N LEU A 116 -14.73 -12.91 10.00
CA LEU A 116 -14.97 -11.74 10.83
C LEU A 116 -13.68 -11.18 11.42
N GLN A 117 -12.80 -12.04 11.96
CA GLN A 117 -11.51 -11.63 12.49
C GLN A 117 -10.65 -10.95 11.41
N ARG A 118 -10.59 -11.52 10.20
CA ARG A 118 -9.89 -10.93 9.05
C ARG A 118 -10.46 -9.57 8.67
N GLY A 119 -11.78 -9.45 8.64
CA GLY A 119 -12.47 -8.17 8.41
C GLY A 119 -12.11 -7.11 9.45
N LEU A 120 -12.04 -7.49 10.73
CA LEU A 120 -11.65 -6.58 11.82
C LEU A 120 -10.19 -6.14 11.70
N ILE A 121 -9.27 -7.07 11.44
CA ILE A 121 -7.84 -6.74 11.22
C ILE A 121 -7.69 -5.75 10.06
N LEU A 122 -8.38 -6.01 8.95
CA LEU A 122 -8.35 -5.13 7.79
C LEU A 122 -8.92 -3.75 8.10
N ALA A 123 -10.08 -3.68 8.76
CA ALA A 123 -10.74 -2.42 9.10
C ALA A 123 -9.89 -1.57 10.06
N VAL A 124 -9.34 -2.17 11.11
CA VAL A 124 -8.46 -1.49 12.07
C VAL A 124 -7.17 -1.04 11.38
N GLY A 125 -6.53 -1.93 10.61
CA GLY A 125 -5.30 -1.62 9.90
C GLY A 125 -5.46 -0.46 8.91
N LEU A 126 -6.50 -0.50 8.06
CA LEU A 126 -6.81 0.59 7.14
C LEU A 126 -7.21 1.87 7.87
N GLY A 127 -7.94 1.77 8.98
CA GLY A 127 -8.30 2.93 9.81
C GLY A 127 -7.07 3.66 10.37
N VAL A 128 -6.10 2.92 10.91
CA VAL A 128 -4.81 3.47 11.37
C VAL A 128 -4.05 4.11 10.21
N LEU A 129 -3.95 3.43 9.07
CA LEU A 129 -3.23 3.95 7.91
C LEU A 129 -3.91 5.19 7.31
N ALA A 130 -5.25 5.24 7.29
CA ALA A 130 -6.00 6.40 6.85
C ALA A 130 -5.79 7.59 7.79
N TYR A 131 -5.83 7.37 9.11
CA TYR A 131 -5.50 8.40 10.09
C TYR A 131 -4.08 8.95 9.84
N LEU A 132 -3.10 8.06 9.67
CA LEU A 132 -1.72 8.46 9.35
C LEU A 132 -1.64 9.19 8.00
N ALA A 133 -2.38 8.79 6.98
CA ALA A 133 -2.35 9.45 5.68
C ALA A 133 -2.99 10.86 5.72
N LEU A 134 -3.93 11.08 6.62
CA LEU A 134 -4.67 12.34 6.77
C LEU A 134 -4.00 13.30 7.74
N SER A 135 -3.31 12.80 8.77
CA SER A 135 -2.42 13.57 9.66
C SER A 135 -1.24 14.19 8.89
#